data_AF-A0A662AR35-F1
#
_entry.id   AF-A0A662AR35-F1
#
_cell.length_a   1.000
_cell.length_b   1.000
_cell.length_c   1.000
_cell.angle_alpha   90.00
_cell.angle_beta   90.00
_cell.angle_gamma   90.00
#
_symmetry.space_group_name_H-M   'P 1'
#
loop_
_entity.id
_entity.type
_entity.pdbx_description
1 polymer ?
#
loop_
_entity_poly.entity_id
_entity_poly.type
_entity_poly.pdbx_seq_one_letter_code
_entity_poly.pdbx_strand_id
1 'polypeptide(L)'
;KWLNLQKYNEEKNNTIACINSLKKDGYRIVATTPHTNDVALDNFDLEKRKIALLFGSEQPGLSNLAMDHADEFLKIPMQGFTESFNISVSASIILHHLRLKLDQSGIKWMLKEKEKEEILLNWLKQSIKRSDIIEKEFLKRHNSI
;
A
#
# COMPACT_ATOMS: atom_id res chain seq x y z
N LYS A 1 16.21 -3.90 -3.02
CA LYS A 1 15.13 -3.36 -2.16
C LYS A 1 13.90 -4.23 -2.40
N TRP A 2 13.26 -4.76 -1.35
CA TRP A 2 12.19 -5.78 -1.45
C TRP A 2 10.79 -5.15 -1.37
N LEU A 3 10.63 -3.98 -1.98
CA LEU A 3 9.40 -3.19 -1.95
C LEU A 3 9.29 -2.42 -3.26
N ASN A 4 8.09 -2.43 -3.84
CA ASN A 4 7.78 -1.63 -5.01
C ASN A 4 7.40 -0.22 -4.55
N LEU A 5 8.21 0.76 -4.93
CA LEU A 5 7.97 2.17 -4.64
C LEU A 5 7.55 2.87 -5.92
N GLN A 6 6.32 3.40 -5.93
CA GLN A 6 5.83 4.26 -7.00
C GLN A 6 5.70 5.68 -6.46
N LYS A 7 6.27 6.65 -7.18
CA LYS A 7 6.20 8.06 -6.83
C LYS A 7 5.33 8.77 -7.87
N TYR A 8 4.37 9.54 -7.39
CA TYR A 8 3.53 10.41 -8.21
C TYR A 8 4.01 11.85 -7.99
N ASN A 9 4.74 12.41 -8.94
CA ASN A 9 5.33 13.75 -8.85
C ASN A 9 5.35 14.52 -10.18
N GLU A 10 4.70 14.01 -11.23
CA GLU A 10 4.75 14.58 -12.58
C GLU A 10 3.48 15.38 -12.93
N GLU A 11 2.36 15.08 -12.26
CA GLU A 11 1.08 15.73 -12.55
C GLU A 11 0.84 16.96 -11.64
N LYS A 12 -0.05 17.85 -12.09
CA LYS A 12 -0.51 18.98 -11.28
C LYS A 12 -1.22 18.51 -9.99
N ASN A 13 -1.91 17.37 -10.04
CA ASN A 13 -2.64 16.81 -8.91
C ASN A 13 -2.30 15.32 -8.69
N ASN A 14 -1.09 15.07 -8.20
CA ASN A 14 -0.53 13.73 -7.98
C ASN A 14 -1.36 12.84 -7.05
N THR A 15 -1.98 13.42 -6.02
CA THR A 15 -2.82 12.68 -5.06
C THR A 15 -4.02 12.06 -5.77
N ILE A 16 -4.71 12.84 -6.60
CA ILE A 16 -5.89 12.37 -7.33
C ILE A 16 -5.51 11.37 -8.42
N ALA A 17 -4.40 11.59 -9.13
CA ALA A 17 -3.89 10.64 -10.11
C ALA A 17 -3.63 9.26 -9.47
N CYS A 18 -2.95 9.23 -8.31
CA CYS A 18 -2.69 8.02 -7.55
C CYS A 18 -4.00 7.34 -7.08
N ILE A 19 -4.88 8.09 -6.43
CA ILE A 19 -6.17 7.59 -5.93
C ILE A 19 -7.00 6.99 -7.08
N ASN A 20 -7.10 7.67 -8.22
CA ASN A 20 -7.88 7.20 -9.37
C ASN A 20 -7.27 5.92 -9.97
N SER A 21 -5.94 5.84 -10.08
CA SER A 21 -5.28 4.62 -10.54
C SER A 21 -5.59 3.44 -9.60
N LEU A 22 -5.50 3.66 -8.28
CA LEU A 22 -5.81 2.63 -7.29
C LEU A 22 -7.28 2.22 -7.34
N LYS A 23 -8.21 3.17 -7.49
CA LYS A 23 -9.64 2.86 -7.64
C LYS A 23 -9.90 2.02 -8.90
N LYS A 24 -9.24 2.34 -10.02
CA LYS A 24 -9.33 1.56 -11.27
C LYS A 24 -8.85 0.11 -11.10
N ASP A 25 -7.83 -0.10 -10.26
CA ASP A 25 -7.32 -1.43 -9.91
C ASP A 25 -8.17 -2.16 -8.87
N GLY A 26 -9.31 -1.58 -8.50
CA GLY A 26 -10.30 -2.15 -7.58
C GLY A 26 -9.92 -1.98 -6.11
N TYR A 27 -9.09 -1.01 -5.74
CA TYR A 27 -8.81 -0.69 -4.34
C TYR A 27 -9.84 0.27 -3.77
N ARG A 28 -10.37 -0.01 -2.58
CA ARG A 28 -11.03 1.01 -1.75
C ARG A 28 -9.97 1.84 -1.04
N ILE A 29 -10.20 3.14 -0.99
CA ILE A 29 -9.28 4.13 -0.46
C ILE A 29 -9.67 4.40 0.98
N VAL A 30 -8.76 4.10 1.91
CA VAL A 30 -9.04 4.13 3.35
C VAL A 30 -8.17 5.22 3.98
N ALA A 31 -8.80 6.31 4.40
CA ALA A 31 -8.09 7.41 5.04
C ALA A 31 -7.85 7.12 6.52
N THR A 32 -6.58 7.12 6.96
CA THR A 32 -6.24 6.93 8.37
C THR A 32 -6.21 8.29 9.08
N THR A 33 -7.16 8.54 9.98
CA THR A 33 -7.25 9.81 10.72
C THR A 33 -7.92 9.61 12.07
N PRO A 34 -7.47 10.28 13.15
CA PRO A 34 -8.14 10.23 14.45
C PRO A 34 -9.38 11.13 14.54
N HIS A 35 -9.57 12.05 13.59
CA HIS A 35 -10.51 13.17 13.71
C HIS A 35 -11.90 12.93 13.09
N THR A 36 -12.14 11.77 12.49
CA THR A 36 -13.46 11.42 11.94
C THR A 36 -14.11 10.31 12.76
N ASN A 37 -15.45 10.36 12.86
CA ASN A 37 -16.23 9.38 13.59
C ASN A 37 -16.59 8.21 12.67
N ASP A 38 -15.59 7.39 12.37
CA ASP A 38 -15.74 6.22 11.49
C ASP A 38 -15.11 4.95 12.11
N VAL A 39 -14.98 3.89 11.30
CA VAL A 39 -14.60 2.54 11.69
C VAL A 39 -13.33 2.49 12.55
N ALA A 40 -13.48 1.95 13.76
CA ALA A 40 -12.34 1.59 14.61
C ALA A 40 -11.57 0.40 13.99
N LEU A 41 -10.24 0.40 14.15
CA LEU A 41 -9.36 -0.66 13.63
C LEU A 41 -9.83 -2.08 13.99
N ASP A 42 -10.29 -2.27 15.22
CA ASP A 42 -10.81 -3.54 15.72
C ASP A 42 -12.07 -4.03 14.99
N ASN A 43 -12.84 -3.11 14.42
CA ASN A 43 -14.08 -3.39 13.67
C ASN A 43 -13.89 -3.26 12.16
N PHE A 44 -12.67 -3.02 11.68
CA PHE A 44 -12.41 -2.90 10.25
C PHE A 44 -12.63 -4.23 9.54
N ASP A 45 -13.56 -4.21 8.58
CA ASP A 45 -13.95 -5.34 7.74
C ASP A 45 -13.02 -5.42 6.53
N LEU A 46 -12.31 -6.54 6.38
CA LEU A 46 -11.35 -6.80 5.30
C LEU A 46 -11.96 -7.51 4.08
N GLU A 47 -13.17 -8.07 4.21
CA GLU A 47 -13.75 -8.97 3.20
C GLU A 47 -14.39 -8.21 2.02
N LYS A 48 -14.75 -6.93 2.21
CA LYS A 48 -15.43 -6.13 1.17
C LYS A 48 -14.64 -6.04 -0.15
N ARG A 49 -13.39 -5.53 -0.09
CA ARG A 49 -12.54 -5.23 -1.24
C ARG A 49 -11.08 -4.98 -0.84
N LYS A 50 -10.15 -5.10 -1.80
CA LYS A 50 -8.73 -4.69 -1.67
C LYS A 50 -8.62 -3.27 -1.11
N ILE A 51 -7.67 -3.03 -0.22
CA ILE A 51 -7.53 -1.75 0.50
C ILE A 51 -6.26 -1.01 0.11
N ALA A 52 -6.35 0.31 0.00
CA ALA A 52 -5.21 1.21 -0.04
C ALA A 52 -5.32 2.18 1.14
N LEU A 53 -4.37 2.09 2.07
CA LEU A 53 -4.32 2.96 3.24
C LEU A 53 -3.64 4.28 2.89
N LEU A 54 -4.29 5.39 3.18
CA LEU A 54 -3.71 6.72 3.07
C LEU A 54 -3.22 7.19 4.43
N PHE A 55 -1.94 7.53 4.50
CA PHE A 55 -1.33 8.14 5.67
C PHE A 55 -0.99 9.60 5.39
N GLY A 56 -1.31 10.47 6.34
CA GLY A 56 -1.07 11.90 6.26
C GLY A 56 0.36 12.29 6.68
N SER A 57 0.79 13.49 6.34
CA SER A 57 2.05 14.05 6.87
C SER A 57 1.94 14.44 8.35
N GLU A 58 3.06 14.53 9.08
CA GLU A 58 3.06 14.63 10.55
C GLU A 58 2.24 15.80 11.13
N GLN A 59 2.32 16.99 10.54
CA GLN A 59 1.60 18.16 11.07
C GLN A 59 0.16 18.29 10.56
N PRO A 60 -0.10 18.44 9.25
CA PRO A 60 -1.46 18.66 8.78
C PRO A 60 -2.27 17.37 8.63
N GLY A 61 -1.65 16.20 8.83
CA GLY A 61 -2.29 14.92 8.54
C GLY A 61 -2.54 14.74 7.04
N LEU A 62 -3.69 14.15 6.70
CA LEU A 62 -4.16 13.99 5.33
C LEU A 62 -4.71 15.32 4.82
N SER A 63 -4.43 15.64 3.55
CA SER A 63 -5.05 16.81 2.93
C SER A 63 -6.55 16.63 2.79
N ASN A 64 -7.32 17.73 2.81
CA ASN A 64 -8.76 17.70 2.56
C ASN A 64 -9.09 16.98 1.26
N LEU A 65 -8.31 17.22 0.21
CA LEU A 65 -8.42 16.53 -1.07
C LEU A 65 -8.27 15.01 -0.96
N ALA A 66 -7.38 14.49 -0.10
CA ALA A 66 -7.26 13.06 0.11
C ALA A 66 -8.45 12.50 0.91
N MET A 67 -8.96 13.26 1.89
CA MET A 67 -10.12 12.90 2.69
C MET A 67 -11.41 12.88 1.87
N ASP A 68 -11.64 13.89 1.03
CA ASP A 68 -12.84 14.02 0.18
C ASP A 68 -12.96 12.90 -0.86
N HIS A 69 -11.84 12.26 -1.21
CA HIS A 69 -11.77 11.17 -2.17
C HIS A 69 -11.63 9.78 -1.54
N ALA A 70 -11.58 9.69 -0.21
CA ALA A 70 -11.58 8.43 0.51
C ALA A 70 -12.96 7.74 0.45
N ASP A 71 -12.97 6.42 0.47
CA ASP A 71 -14.19 5.61 0.47
C ASP A 71 -14.63 5.26 1.91
N GLU A 72 -13.68 5.10 2.83
CA GLU A 72 -13.90 4.79 4.25
C GLU A 72 -12.80 5.48 5.10
N PHE A 73 -13.10 5.81 6.35
CA PHE A 73 -12.10 6.32 7.30
C PHE A 73 -11.81 5.27 8.39
N LEU A 74 -10.54 5.21 8.79
CA LEU A 74 -10.02 4.26 9.76
C LEU A 74 -9.32 5.00 10.89
N LYS A 75 -9.66 4.64 12.13
CA LYS A 75 -8.97 5.17 13.31
C LYS A 75 -8.44 4.09 14.23
N ILE A 76 -7.30 4.37 14.85
CA ILE A 76 -6.81 3.63 16.00
C ILE A 76 -7.54 4.22 17.21
N PRO A 77 -8.28 3.42 18.01
CA PRO A 77 -8.87 3.91 19.25
C PRO A 77 -7.77 4.45 20.17
N MET A 78 -7.92 5.71 20.60
CA MET A 78 -6.97 6.37 21.50
C MET A 78 -7.66 6.71 22.82
N GLN A 79 -6.88 6.66 23.90
CA GLN A 79 -7.31 7.04 25.25
C GLN A 79 -6.26 8.01 25.82
N GLY A 80 -6.71 9.12 26.39
CA GLY A 80 -5.84 10.14 26.99
C GLY A 80 -5.79 11.46 26.21
N PHE A 81 -4.80 12.29 26.52
CA PHE A 81 -4.70 13.67 26.01
C PHE A 81 -4.01 13.81 24.65
N THR A 82 -3.37 12.73 24.16
CA THR A 82 -2.69 12.75 22.86
C THR A 82 -3.71 12.55 21.76
N GLU A 83 -3.65 13.41 20.75
CA GLU A 83 -4.62 13.42 19.65
C GLU A 83 -4.25 12.42 18.54
N SER A 84 -2.98 11.99 18.48
CA SER A 84 -2.48 11.04 17.49
C SER A 84 -1.19 10.34 17.94
N PHE A 85 -0.90 9.19 17.32
CA PHE A 85 0.43 8.58 17.35
C PHE A 85 1.29 9.13 16.22
N ASN A 86 2.61 8.97 16.34
CA ASN A 86 3.52 9.19 15.22
C ASN A 86 3.08 8.39 13.97
N ILE A 87 3.22 8.97 12.78
CA ILE A 87 2.78 8.36 11.52
C ILE A 87 3.34 6.95 11.31
N SER A 88 4.62 6.72 11.63
CA SER A 88 5.25 5.40 11.47
C SER A 88 4.70 4.37 12.46
N VAL A 89 4.38 4.81 13.68
CA VAL A 89 3.75 4.00 14.72
C VAL A 89 2.33 3.65 14.31
N SER A 90 1.55 4.62 13.84
CA SER A 90 0.20 4.42 13.30
C SER A 90 0.20 3.41 12.17
N ALA A 91 1.10 3.56 11.19
CA ALA A 91 1.24 2.62 10.08
C ALA A 91 1.60 1.21 10.57
N SER A 92 2.51 1.11 11.53
CA SER A 92 2.93 -0.19 12.09
C SER A 92 1.77 -0.90 12.82
N ILE A 93 1.03 -0.18 13.67
CA ILE A 93 -0.13 -0.72 14.41
C ILE A 93 -1.20 -1.21 13.43
N ILE A 94 -1.58 -0.37 12.46
CA ILE A 94 -2.62 -0.71 11.47
C ILE A 94 -2.18 -1.92 10.64
N LEU A 95 -0.99 -1.90 10.05
CA LEU A 95 -0.53 -3.00 9.19
C LEU A 95 -0.41 -4.31 9.96
N HIS A 96 0.12 -4.27 11.19
CA HIS A 96 0.24 -5.48 12.01
C HIS A 96 -1.14 -6.04 12.38
N HIS A 97 -2.06 -5.20 12.85
CA HIS A 97 -3.40 -5.63 13.23
C HIS A 97 -4.17 -6.20 12.03
N LEU A 98 -4.14 -5.52 10.88
CA LEU A 98 -4.79 -6.01 9.67
C LEU A 98 -4.19 -7.33 9.19
N ARG A 99 -2.87 -7.53 9.35
CA ARG A 99 -2.23 -8.80 9.04
C ARG A 99 -2.74 -9.94 9.94
N LEU A 100 -2.87 -9.71 11.24
CA LEU A 100 -3.42 -10.71 12.17
C LEU A 100 -4.86 -11.07 11.80
N LYS A 101 -5.69 -10.07 11.46
CA LYS A 101 -7.04 -10.31 10.97
C LYS A 101 -7.05 -11.08 9.64
N LEU A 102 -6.15 -10.77 8.72
CA LEU A 102 -6.01 -11.51 7.45
C LEU A 102 -5.67 -12.98 7.69
N ASP A 103 -4.79 -13.28 8.64
CA ASP A 103 -4.41 -14.66 8.98
C ASP A 103 -5.59 -15.44 9.63
N GLN A 104 -6.51 -14.74 10.31
CA GLN A 104 -7.73 -15.31 10.88
C GLN A 104 -8.92 -15.34 9.89
N SER A 105 -8.82 -14.62 8.78
CA SER A 105 -9.87 -14.54 7.76
C SER A 105 -9.77 -15.69 6.75
N GLY A 106 -10.89 -15.99 6.07
CA GLY A 106 -10.90 -16.93 4.95
C GLY A 106 -10.36 -16.34 3.63
N ILE A 107 -9.82 -15.11 3.64
CA ILE A 107 -9.43 -14.38 2.44
C ILE A 107 -8.16 -14.99 1.85
N LYS A 108 -8.21 -15.37 0.57
CA LYS A 108 -7.02 -15.79 -0.18
C LYS A 108 -6.18 -14.58 -0.59
N TRP A 109 -5.30 -14.12 0.31
CA TRP A 109 -4.46 -12.92 0.12
C TRP A 109 -3.06 -13.24 -0.42
N MET A 110 -2.61 -14.49 -0.35
CA MET A 110 -1.28 -14.89 -0.81
C MET A 110 -1.17 -14.85 -2.34
N LEU A 111 -0.02 -14.38 -2.82
CA LEU A 111 0.35 -14.42 -4.23
C LEU A 111 0.43 -15.86 -4.74
N LYS A 112 0.04 -16.06 -6.00
CA LYS A 112 0.26 -17.31 -6.72
C LYS A 112 1.75 -17.49 -6.99
N GLU A 113 2.17 -18.73 -7.24
CA GLU A 113 3.60 -19.04 -7.41
C GLU A 113 4.23 -18.27 -8.58
N LYS A 114 3.53 -18.22 -9.72
CA LYS A 114 3.96 -17.43 -10.88
C LYS A 114 4.12 -15.94 -10.57
N GLU A 115 3.21 -15.36 -9.78
CA GLU A 115 3.29 -13.94 -9.39
C GLU A 115 4.50 -13.69 -8.47
N LYS A 116 4.80 -14.63 -7.55
CA LYS A 116 6.01 -14.55 -6.72
C LYS A 116 7.28 -14.60 -7.55
N GLU A 117 7.35 -15.50 -8.52
CA GLU A 117 8.50 -15.64 -9.41
C GLU A 117 8.74 -14.36 -10.22
N GLU A 118 7.68 -13.78 -10.79
CA GLU A 118 7.76 -12.53 -11.55
C GLU A 118 8.23 -11.35 -10.66
N ILE A 119 7.70 -11.23 -9.45
CA ILE A 119 8.10 -10.19 -8.50
C ILE A 119 9.56 -10.38 -8.05
N LEU A 120 9.95 -11.61 -7.72
CA LEU A 120 11.31 -11.94 -7.32
C LEU A 120 12.30 -11.62 -8.43
N LEU A 121 11.98 -12.02 -9.67
CA LEU A 121 12.80 -11.72 -10.84
C LEU A 121 12.98 -10.21 -11.00
N ASN A 122 11.89 -9.44 -10.88
CA ASN A 122 11.95 -7.98 -10.96
C ASN A 122 12.84 -7.37 -9.85
N TRP A 123 12.75 -7.86 -8.61
CA TRP A 123 13.61 -7.38 -7.52
C TRP A 123 15.07 -7.77 -7.67
N LEU A 124 15.35 -8.96 -8.21
CA LEU A 124 16.70 -9.40 -8.54
C LEU A 124 17.31 -8.51 -9.63
N LYS A 125 16.57 -8.22 -10.69
CA LYS A 125 17.01 -7.30 -11.75
C LYS A 125 17.36 -5.92 -11.20
N GLN A 126 16.56 -5.38 -10.28
CA GLN A 126 16.82 -4.08 -9.67
C GLN A 126 17.99 -4.08 -8.68
N SER A 127 18.35 -5.24 -8.12
CA SER A 127 19.41 -5.36 -7.11
C SER A 127 20.78 -5.65 -7.74
N ILE A 128 20.84 -6.21 -8.94
CA ILE A 128 22.07 -6.50 -9.67
C ILE A 128 22.43 -5.30 -10.57
N LYS A 129 23.64 -4.74 -10.42
CA LYS A 129 24.14 -3.69 -11.32
C LYS A 129 24.23 -4.23 -12.75
N ARG A 130 23.70 -3.48 -13.72
CA ARG A 130 23.70 -3.85 -15.16
C ARG A 130 23.00 -5.19 -15.46
N SER A 131 21.95 -5.51 -14.72
CA SER A 131 21.09 -6.69 -14.97
C SER A 131 20.60 -6.78 -16.41
N ASP A 132 20.30 -5.64 -17.04
CA ASP A 132 19.88 -5.58 -18.45
C ASP A 132 20.92 -6.14 -19.43
N ILE A 133 22.21 -5.96 -19.12
CA ILE A 133 23.31 -6.46 -19.95
C ILE A 133 23.46 -7.96 -19.76
N ILE A 134 23.34 -8.43 -18.51
CA ILE A 134 23.41 -9.85 -18.17
C ILE A 134 22.23 -10.61 -18.81
N GLU A 135 21.03 -10.03 -18.76
CA GLU A 135 19.84 -10.59 -19.39
C GLU A 135 19.98 -10.64 -20.93
N LYS A 136 20.46 -9.56 -21.55
CA LYS A 136 20.72 -9.53 -23.00
C LYS A 136 21.79 -10.55 -23.42
N GLU A 137 22.87 -10.70 -22.66
CA GLU A 137 23.88 -11.72 -22.93
C GLU A 137 23.34 -13.14 -22.75
N PHE A 138 22.55 -13.39 -21.70
CA PHE A 138 21.93 -14.68 -21.45
C PHE A 138 20.99 -15.08 -22.60
N LEU A 139 20.12 -14.16 -23.02
CA LEU A 139 19.21 -14.38 -24.15
C LEU A 139 19.96 -14.57 -25.47
N LYS A 140 21.03 -13.83 -25.74
CA LYS A 140 21.87 -14.06 -26.94
C LYS A 140 22.50 -15.45 -26.97
N ARG A 141 22.95 -15.96 -25.82
CA ARG A 141 23.57 -17.29 -25.71
C ARG A 141 22.55 -18.43 -25.84
N HIS A 142 21.28 -18.22 -25.47
CA HIS A 142 20.25 -19.28 -25.47
C HIS A 142 19.22 -19.18 -26.59
N ASN A 143 19.04 -18.02 -27.25
CA ASN A 143 18.21 -17.86 -28.45
C ASN A 143 19.00 -17.99 -29.77
N SER A 144 20.28 -18.42 -29.72
CA SER A 144 21.08 -18.75 -30.91
C SER A 144 21.07 -20.25 -31.24
N ILE A 145 19.88 -20.87 -31.21
CA ILE A 145 19.61 -22.21 -31.77
C ILE A 145 18.45 -22.07 -32.75
#